data_AF-A0A8D8W0F8-F1
#
_entry.id   AF-A0A8D8W0F8-F1
#
_cell.length_a   1.000
_cell.length_b   1.000
_cell.length_c   1.000
_cell.angle_alpha   90.00
_cell.angle_beta   90.00
_cell.angle_gamma   90.00
#
_symmetry.space_group_name_H-M   'P 1'
#
loop_
_entity.id
_entity.type
_entity.pdbx_description
1 polymer ?
#
loop_
_entity_poly.entity_id
_entity_poly.type
_entity_poly.pdbx_seq_one_letter_code
_entity_poly.pdbx_strand_id
1 'polypeptide(L)'
;KCPKSFSRKQLLKEHLLTHEDIRFPCDKCPKSFSRKASLKEHLLTHEGIRFSCDKCPKSFSLKDSLTKHLLTHKGIMISCDKCPQSFSRKTDLKRHFLTHDGIRFPCDRCSTSFSQRGNLNRHLLITHERIRYSCDRCSKSFSYKINLKKHLLQHDGLAQ
;
A
#
# COMPACT_ATOMS: atom_id res chain seq x y z
N LYS A 1 -4.54 29.37 -3.68
CA LYS A 1 -5.82 29.05 -2.99
C LYS A 1 -6.41 27.78 -3.62
N CYS A 2 -6.84 26.82 -2.80
CA CYS A 2 -7.39 25.53 -3.26
C CYS A 2 -8.94 25.56 -3.18
N PRO A 3 -9.67 24.95 -4.13
CA PRO A 3 -11.15 24.99 -4.17
C PRO A 3 -11.83 24.05 -3.14
N LYS A 4 -11.12 23.54 -2.14
CA LYS A 4 -11.69 22.62 -1.15
C LYS A 4 -12.54 23.39 -0.12
N SER A 5 -13.79 22.95 0.02
CA SER A 5 -14.72 23.42 1.05
C SER A 5 -14.86 22.39 2.17
N PHE A 6 -15.06 22.86 3.41
CA PHE A 6 -15.13 22.02 4.61
C PHE A 6 -16.37 22.39 5.42
N SER A 7 -17.13 21.37 5.82
CA SER A 7 -18.34 21.54 6.65
C SER A 7 -18.05 21.87 8.12
N ARG A 8 -16.79 21.71 8.57
CA ARG A 8 -16.37 21.97 9.96
C ARG A 8 -15.13 22.86 9.98
N LYS A 9 -15.12 23.89 10.84
CA LYS A 9 -13.98 24.80 11.03
C LYS A 9 -12.67 24.08 11.38
N GLN A 10 -12.75 23.01 12.19
CA GLN A 10 -11.57 22.21 12.56
C GLN A 10 -10.91 21.54 11.35
N LEU A 11 -11.70 21.02 10.41
CA LEU A 11 -11.18 20.38 9.19
C LEU A 11 -10.54 21.40 8.24
N LEU A 12 -11.08 22.61 8.19
CA LEU A 12 -10.46 23.72 7.46
C LEU A 12 -9.11 24.09 8.08
N LYS A 13 -9.01 24.22 9.41
CA LYS A 13 -7.73 24.50 10.09
C LYS A 13 -6.69 23.42 9.79
N GLU A 14 -7.05 22.15 9.91
CA GLU A 14 -6.15 21.03 9.55
C GLU A 14 -5.76 21.02 8.07
N HIS A 15 -6.67 21.45 7.19
CA HIS A 15 -6.34 21.58 5.77
C HIS A 15 -5.36 22.73 5.49
N LEU A 16 -5.49 23.85 6.19
CA LEU A 16 -4.57 24.99 6.02
C LEU A 16 -3.12 24.61 6.37
N LEU A 17 -2.91 23.77 7.39
CA LEU A 17 -1.60 23.22 7.74
C LEU A 17 -0.93 22.48 6.56
N THR A 18 -1.72 21.90 5.65
CA THR A 18 -1.17 21.22 4.46
C THR A 18 -0.67 22.18 3.38
N HIS A 19 -1.14 23.43 3.36
CA HIS A 19 -0.61 24.48 2.47
C HIS A 19 0.66 25.11 3.03
N GLU A 20 0.79 25.13 4.36
CA GLU A 20 1.97 25.62 5.08
C GLU A 20 3.05 24.52 5.26
N ASP A 21 2.83 23.33 4.70
CA ASP A 21 3.62 22.10 4.89
C ASP A 21 3.96 21.79 6.36
N ILE A 22 3.10 22.23 7.29
CA ILE A 22 3.23 21.94 8.71
C ILE A 22 2.83 20.49 8.93
N ARG A 23 3.81 19.68 9.33
CA ARG A 23 3.62 18.26 9.64
C ARG A 23 3.93 17.96 11.10
N PHE A 24 3.35 16.86 11.57
CA PHE A 24 3.58 16.29 12.89
C PHE A 24 4.63 15.18 12.76
N PRO A 25 5.90 15.43 13.11
CA PRO A 25 6.97 14.44 13.03
C PRO A 25 6.76 13.32 14.07
N CYS A 26 7.30 12.14 13.77
CA CYS A 26 7.46 11.07 14.73
C CYS A 26 8.85 11.15 15.35
N ASP A 27 8.95 11.08 16.67
CA ASP A 27 10.24 11.16 17.37
C ASP A 27 11.05 9.85 17.27
N LYS A 28 10.41 8.76 16.84
CA LYS A 28 11.00 7.42 16.77
C LYS A 28 11.44 7.02 15.36
N CYS A 29 11.05 7.76 14.32
CA CYS A 29 11.47 7.49 12.94
C CYS A 29 11.33 8.72 12.03
N PRO A 30 11.92 8.72 10.82
CA PRO A 30 11.87 9.87 9.91
C PRO A 30 10.49 10.24 9.34
N LYS A 31 9.40 9.60 9.80
CA LYS A 31 8.06 9.83 9.27
C LYS A 31 7.42 11.08 9.87
N SER A 32 6.67 11.81 9.06
CA SER A 32 5.84 12.93 9.49
C SER A 32 4.43 12.84 8.90
N PHE A 33 3.45 13.36 9.62
CA PHE A 33 2.02 13.19 9.31
C PHE A 33 1.34 14.54 9.17
N SER A 34 0.35 14.64 8.29
CA SER A 34 -0.44 15.87 8.12
C SER A 34 -1.50 16.10 9.20
N ARG A 35 -1.74 15.10 10.06
CA ARG A 35 -2.74 15.16 11.14
C ARG A 35 -2.19 14.52 12.42
N LYS A 36 -2.50 15.14 13.57
CA LYS A 36 -2.17 14.59 14.90
C LYS A 36 -2.75 13.19 15.13
N ALA A 37 -3.99 12.95 14.68
CA ALA A 37 -4.63 11.64 14.79
C ALA A 37 -3.84 10.54 14.06
N SER A 38 -3.30 10.85 12.87
CA SER A 38 -2.48 9.92 12.09
C SER A 38 -1.13 9.65 12.74
N LEU A 39 -0.51 10.66 13.36
CA LEU A 39 0.70 10.46 14.17
C LEU A 39 0.40 9.54 15.37
N LYS A 40 -0.69 9.79 16.11
CA LYS A 40 -1.09 8.96 17.26
C LYS A 40 -1.31 7.50 16.85
N GLU A 41 -2.02 7.26 15.75
CA GLU A 41 -2.21 5.92 15.22
C GLU A 41 -0.88 5.28 14.78
N HIS A 42 0.03 6.06 14.20
CA HIS A 42 1.36 5.58 13.84
C HIS A 42 2.21 5.20 15.07
N LEU A 43 2.14 5.94 16.17
CA LEU A 43 2.92 5.63 17.38
C LEU A 43 2.59 4.24 17.94
N LEU A 44 1.36 3.78 17.79
CA LEU A 44 0.96 2.40 18.15
C LEU A 44 1.81 1.34 17.42
N THR A 45 2.30 1.65 16.21
CA THR A 45 3.16 0.73 15.46
C THR A 45 4.55 0.59 16.06
N HIS A 46 5.04 1.59 16.78
CA HIS A 46 6.29 1.50 17.54
C HIS A 46 6.13 0.73 18.85
N GLU A 47 4.92 0.73 19.41
CA GLU A 47 4.57 -0.02 20.63
C GLU A 47 4.17 -1.47 20.32
N GLY A 48 4.18 -1.88 19.05
CA GLY A 48 3.75 -3.20 18.62
C GLY A 48 2.26 -3.45 18.79
N ILE A 49 1.46 -2.41 19.09
CA ILE A 49 0.03 -2.53 19.29
C ILE A 49 -0.64 -2.80 17.93
N ARG A 50 -1.42 -3.88 17.87
CA ARG A 50 -2.15 -4.31 16.67
C ARG A 50 -3.61 -4.59 17.00
N PHE A 51 -4.48 -4.33 16.03
CA PHE A 51 -5.90 -4.65 16.07
C PHE A 51 -6.10 -6.06 15.51
N SER A 52 -6.36 -7.03 16.37
CA SER A 52 -6.51 -8.44 16.01
C SER A 52 -7.93 -8.76 15.53
N CYS A 53 -8.04 -9.68 14.57
CA CYS A 53 -9.30 -10.31 14.20
C CYS A 53 -9.63 -11.41 15.22
N ASP A 54 -10.89 -11.47 15.62
CA ASP A 54 -11.43 -12.52 16.50
C ASP A 54 -11.69 -13.84 15.75
N LYS A 55 -11.84 -13.78 14.42
CA LYS A 55 -12.19 -14.93 13.57
C LYS A 55 -11.00 -15.59 12.88
N CYS A 56 -9.81 -14.98 12.90
CA CYS A 56 -8.61 -15.56 12.33
C CYS A 56 -7.34 -14.94 12.92
N PRO A 57 -6.14 -15.54 12.71
CA PRO A 57 -4.88 -15.04 13.27
C PRO A 57 -4.40 -13.67 12.74
N LYS A 58 -5.16 -13.00 11.87
CA LYS A 58 -4.72 -11.74 11.24
C LYS A 58 -4.84 -10.58 12.21
N SER A 59 -3.84 -9.71 12.19
CA SER A 59 -3.81 -8.47 12.95
C SER A 59 -3.35 -7.28 12.09
N PHE A 60 -3.88 -6.09 12.39
CA PHE A 60 -3.73 -4.90 11.57
C PHE A 60 -3.15 -3.75 12.39
N SER A 61 -2.37 -2.87 11.75
CA SER A 61 -1.82 -1.67 12.40
C SER A 61 -2.85 -0.56 12.60
N LEU A 62 -3.95 -0.58 11.83
CA LEU A 62 -4.99 0.46 11.86
C LEU A 62 -6.35 -0.20 12.09
N LYS A 63 -7.20 0.46 12.88
CA LYS A 63 -8.56 -0.02 13.18
C LYS A 63 -9.39 -0.13 11.90
N ASP A 64 -9.30 0.85 11.02
CA ASP A 64 -9.96 0.87 9.71
C ASP A 64 -9.63 -0.36 8.85
N SER A 65 -8.38 -0.84 8.92
CA SER A 65 -7.95 -2.02 8.19
C SER A 65 -8.59 -3.29 8.75
N LEU A 66 -8.71 -3.41 10.08
CA LEU A 66 -9.45 -4.50 10.72
C LEU A 66 -10.94 -4.45 10.32
N THR A 67 -11.58 -3.28 10.38
CA THR A 67 -13.00 -3.14 9.98
C THR A 67 -13.23 -3.58 8.54
N LYS A 68 -12.36 -3.17 7.60
CA LYS A 68 -12.43 -3.61 6.20
C LYS A 68 -12.19 -5.11 6.05
N HIS A 69 -11.28 -5.67 6.83
CA HIS A 69 -11.05 -7.11 6.86
C HIS A 69 -12.26 -7.89 7.38
N LEU A 70 -12.96 -7.41 8.42
CA LEU A 70 -14.13 -8.10 8.95
C LEU A 70 -15.26 -8.24 7.90
N LEU A 71 -15.32 -7.36 6.90
CA LEU A 71 -16.25 -7.49 5.77
C LEU A 71 -15.97 -8.77 4.96
N THR A 72 -14.71 -9.22 4.88
CA THR A 72 -14.36 -10.47 4.17
C THR A 72 -14.91 -11.70 4.88
N HIS A 73 -14.97 -11.67 6.22
CA HIS A 73 -15.61 -12.75 6.99
C HIS A 73 -17.13 -12.77 6.87
N LYS A 74 -17.74 -11.62 6.57
CA LYS A 74 -19.19 -11.52 6.33
C LYS A 74 -19.58 -11.82 4.87
N GLY A 75 -18.61 -12.12 4.01
CA GLY A 75 -18.86 -12.28 2.57
C GLY A 75 -19.33 -11.01 1.88
N ILE A 76 -19.21 -9.83 2.52
CA ILE A 76 -19.65 -8.57 1.94
C ILE A 76 -18.63 -8.17 0.88
N MET A 77 -18.97 -8.45 -0.37
CA MET A 77 -18.20 -8.12 -1.55
C MET A 77 -19.00 -7.17 -2.44
N ILE A 78 -18.28 -6.43 -3.27
CA ILE A 78 -18.84 -5.49 -4.24
C ILE A 78 -18.66 -6.14 -5.61
N SER A 79 -19.76 -6.47 -6.25
CA SER A 79 -19.77 -7.15 -7.54
C SER A 79 -19.46 -6.18 -8.68
N CYS A 80 -18.81 -6.69 -9.72
CA CYS A 80 -18.74 -6.05 -11.02
C CYS A 80 -20.08 -6.26 -11.75
N ASP A 81 -20.54 -5.25 -12.45
CA ASP A 81 -21.76 -5.31 -13.29
C ASP A 81 -21.48 -5.90 -14.68
N LYS A 82 -20.22 -5.85 -15.14
CA LYS A 82 -19.79 -6.37 -16.44
C LYS A 82 -19.31 -7.83 -16.41
N CYS A 83 -19.07 -8.43 -15.24
CA CYS A 83 -18.66 -9.83 -15.14
C CYS A 83 -18.92 -10.42 -13.73
N PRO A 84 -18.82 -11.76 -13.55
CA PRO A 84 -19.08 -12.41 -12.25
C PRO A 84 -18.10 -12.09 -11.11
N GLN A 85 -17.08 -11.27 -11.34
CA GLN A 85 -16.05 -10.98 -10.34
C GLN A 85 -16.58 -10.08 -9.22
N SER A 86 -16.14 -10.34 -8.00
CA SER A 86 -16.52 -9.57 -6.80
C SER A 86 -15.29 -9.21 -5.97
N PHE A 87 -15.34 -8.04 -5.33
CA PHE A 87 -14.18 -7.45 -4.65
C PHE A 87 -14.50 -7.01 -3.24
N SER A 88 -13.58 -7.21 -2.31
CA SER A 88 -13.73 -6.77 -0.91
C SER A 88 -13.55 -5.26 -0.71
N ARG A 89 -13.04 -4.52 -1.73
CA ARG A 89 -12.78 -3.08 -1.65
C ARG A 89 -13.21 -2.36 -2.92
N LYS A 90 -13.85 -1.19 -2.78
CA LYS A 90 -14.23 -0.31 -3.89
C LYS A 90 -13.05 0.06 -4.80
N THR A 91 -11.87 0.26 -4.21
CA THR A 91 -10.65 0.58 -4.96
C THR A 91 -10.19 -0.57 -5.85
N ASP A 92 -10.42 -1.81 -5.43
CA ASP A 92 -10.07 -2.98 -6.23
C ASP A 92 -11.03 -3.15 -7.39
N LEU A 93 -12.33 -2.93 -7.16
CA LEU A 93 -13.33 -2.90 -8.23
C LEU A 93 -13.05 -1.79 -9.25
N LYS A 94 -12.74 -0.56 -8.81
CA LYS A 94 -12.35 0.54 -9.72
C LYS A 94 -11.13 0.18 -10.57
N ARG A 95 -10.12 -0.46 -9.98
CA ARG A 95 -8.95 -0.93 -10.72
C ARG A 95 -9.31 -2.04 -11.69
N HIS A 96 -10.22 -2.94 -11.31
CA HIS A 96 -10.71 -3.99 -12.18
C HIS A 96 -11.47 -3.42 -13.38
N PHE A 97 -12.25 -2.35 -13.24
CA PHE A 97 -12.92 -1.72 -14.39
C PHE A 97 -11.97 -1.31 -15.51
N LEU A 98 -10.73 -0.93 -15.19
CA LEU A 98 -9.71 -0.65 -16.21
C LEU A 98 -9.46 -1.82 -17.16
N THR A 99 -9.69 -3.07 -16.72
CA THR A 99 -9.56 -4.25 -17.59
C THR A 99 -10.70 -4.37 -18.59
N HIS A 100 -11.90 -3.94 -18.22
CA HIS A 100 -13.04 -3.89 -19.15
C HIS A 100 -12.88 -2.78 -20.18
N ASP A 101 -12.33 -1.65 -19.77
CA ASP A 101 -12.14 -0.50 -20.65
C ASP A 101 -10.85 -0.62 -21.49
N GLY A 102 -10.13 -1.74 -21.39
CA GLY A 102 -8.87 -1.97 -22.10
C GLY A 102 -7.74 -1.03 -21.70
N ILE A 103 -7.87 -0.30 -20.59
CA ILE A 103 -6.92 0.71 -20.14
C ILE A 103 -5.66 0.02 -19.61
N ARG A 104 -4.52 0.32 -20.24
CA ARG A 104 -3.20 -0.17 -19.86
C ARG A 104 -2.23 0.98 -19.64
N PHE A 105 -1.19 0.71 -18.88
CA PHE A 105 -0.08 1.62 -18.61
C PHE A 105 1.09 1.21 -19.50
N PRO A 106 1.34 1.90 -20.63
CA PRO A 106 2.42 1.57 -21.54
C PRO A 106 3.78 1.93 -20.94
N CYS A 107 4.81 1.15 -21.31
CA CYS A 107 6.19 1.55 -21.15
C CYS A 107 6.55 2.52 -22.28
N ASP A 108 7.27 3.59 -21.95
CA ASP A 108 7.78 4.58 -22.89
C ASP A 108 9.09 4.15 -23.57
N ARG A 109 9.75 3.11 -23.05
CA ARG A 109 11.04 2.61 -23.53
C ARG A 109 10.95 1.27 -24.28
N CYS A 110 9.79 0.63 -24.31
CA CYS A 110 9.55 -0.60 -25.08
C CYS A 110 8.06 -0.82 -25.33
N SER A 111 7.72 -1.79 -26.19
CA SER A 111 6.33 -2.09 -26.58
C SER A 111 5.47 -2.78 -25.51
N THR A 112 5.97 -2.91 -24.27
CA THR A 112 5.25 -3.63 -23.20
C THR A 112 4.25 -2.72 -22.51
N SER A 113 3.06 -3.24 -22.16
CA SER A 113 2.04 -2.51 -21.40
C SER A 113 1.49 -3.34 -20.23
N PHE A 114 1.12 -2.65 -19.15
CA PHE A 114 0.73 -3.28 -17.89
C PHE A 114 -0.70 -2.91 -17.49
N SER A 115 -1.40 -3.80 -16.80
CA SER A 115 -2.73 -3.51 -16.24
C SER A 115 -2.70 -2.62 -14.99
N GLN A 116 -1.52 -2.39 -14.42
CA GLN A 116 -1.36 -1.59 -13.19
C GLN A 116 -0.09 -0.74 -13.23
N ARG A 117 -0.19 0.51 -12.76
CA ARG A 117 0.95 1.43 -12.68
C ARG A 117 2.11 0.89 -11.85
N GLY A 118 1.82 0.20 -10.74
CA GLY A 118 2.87 -0.41 -9.90
C GLY A 118 3.68 -1.49 -10.62
N ASN A 119 3.07 -2.20 -11.58
CA ASN A 119 3.77 -3.18 -12.41
C ASN A 119 4.64 -2.50 -13.46
N LEU A 120 4.15 -1.42 -14.09
CA LEU A 120 4.96 -0.59 -14.98
C LEU A 120 6.17 -0.01 -14.26
N ASN A 121 5.98 0.64 -13.11
CA ASN A 121 7.08 1.22 -12.34
C ASN A 121 8.13 0.16 -11.99
N ARG A 122 7.69 -1.03 -11.56
CA ARG A 122 8.61 -2.14 -11.28
C ARG A 122 9.35 -2.61 -12.53
N HIS A 123 8.68 -2.71 -13.67
CA HIS A 123 9.31 -3.04 -14.94
C HIS A 123 10.38 -2.01 -15.34
N LEU A 124 10.11 -0.71 -15.17
CA LEU A 124 11.10 0.35 -15.41
C LEU A 124 12.36 0.14 -14.56
N LEU A 125 12.21 -0.07 -13.25
CA LEU A 125 13.33 -0.29 -12.34
C LEU A 125 14.16 -1.53 -12.73
N ILE A 126 13.50 -2.66 -13.03
CA ILE A 126 14.20 -3.95 -13.26
C ILE A 126 14.77 -4.05 -14.68
N THR A 127 13.98 -3.67 -15.69
CA THR A 127 14.32 -3.90 -17.09
C THR A 127 15.15 -2.78 -17.66
N HIS A 128 14.80 -1.52 -17.38
CA HIS A 128 15.45 -0.36 -17.99
C HIS A 128 16.52 0.28 -17.10
N GLU A 129 16.36 0.23 -15.78
CA GLU A 129 17.37 0.74 -14.84
C GLU A 129 18.27 -0.38 -14.29
N ARG A 130 17.97 -1.65 -14.63
CA ARG A 130 18.71 -2.85 -14.18
C ARG A 130 18.86 -2.94 -12.66
N ILE A 131 17.97 -2.32 -11.90
CA ILE A 131 17.99 -2.31 -10.44
C ILE A 131 17.58 -3.70 -9.94
N ARG A 132 18.46 -4.29 -9.12
CA ARG A 132 18.26 -5.58 -8.47
C ARG A 132 18.54 -5.49 -6.99
N TYR A 133 17.97 -6.44 -6.26
CA TYR A 133 18.21 -6.64 -4.85
C TYR A 133 19.33 -7.67 -4.69
N SER A 134 20.52 -7.21 -4.33
CA SER A 134 21.70 -8.07 -4.13
C SER A 134 21.70 -8.68 -2.73
N CYS A 135 22.17 -9.92 -2.63
CA CYS A 135 22.56 -10.52 -1.37
C CYS A 135 23.91 -9.94 -0.93
N ASP A 136 24.04 -9.63 0.35
CA ASP A 136 25.28 -9.17 0.98
C ASP A 136 26.20 -10.32 1.39
N ARG A 137 25.65 -11.55 1.48
CA ARG A 137 26.37 -12.76 1.89
C ARG A 137 26.84 -13.64 0.72
N CYS A 138 26.35 -13.39 -0.50
CA CYS A 138 26.79 -14.10 -1.70
C CYS A 138 26.52 -13.28 -2.98
N SER A 139 27.05 -13.72 -4.12
CA SER A 139 26.95 -13.00 -5.40
C SER A 139 25.56 -13.03 -6.08
N LYS A 140 24.52 -13.54 -5.40
CA LYS A 140 23.17 -13.65 -6.00
C LYS A 140 22.44 -12.30 -5.96
N SER A 141 21.72 -12.00 -7.04
CA SER A 141 20.85 -10.82 -7.16
C SER A 141 19.45 -11.20 -7.64
N PHE A 142 18.44 -10.47 -7.17
CA PHE A 142 17.03 -10.79 -7.39
C PHE A 142 16.26 -9.59 -7.91
N SER A 143 15.32 -9.83 -8.81
CA SER A 143 14.42 -8.79 -9.33
C SER A 143 13.35 -8.34 -8.31
N TYR A 144 13.13 -9.13 -7.26
CA TYR A 144 12.11 -8.87 -6.24
C TYR A 144 12.68 -8.95 -4.82
N LYS A 145 12.34 -7.98 -3.98
CA LYS A 145 12.74 -7.94 -2.57
C LYS A 145 12.26 -9.16 -1.78
N ILE A 146 11.08 -9.71 -2.10
CA ILE A 146 10.58 -10.92 -1.44
C ILE A 146 11.44 -12.15 -1.77
N ASN A 147 11.98 -12.22 -2.99
CA ASN A 147 12.87 -13.31 -3.38
C ASN A 147 14.21 -13.19 -2.67
N LEU A 148 14.76 -11.97 -2.54
CA LEU A 148 15.93 -11.74 -1.70
C LEU A 148 15.65 -12.15 -0.24
N LYS A 149 14.52 -11.74 0.35
CA LYS A 149 14.17 -12.13 1.73
C LYS A 149 14.09 -13.65 1.90
N LYS A 150 13.41 -14.35 0.99
CA LYS A 150 13.35 -15.83 1.00
C LYS A 150 14.73 -16.46 0.87
N HIS A 151 15.58 -15.89 0.02
CA HIS A 151 16.95 -16.34 -0.14
C HIS A 151 17.78 -16.12 1.13
N LEU A 152 17.64 -14.98 1.82
CA LEU A 152 18.35 -14.71 3.07
C LEU A 152 17.99 -15.73 4.17
N LEU A 153 16.75 -16.21 4.22
CA LEU A 153 16.36 -17.29 5.15
C LEU A 153 17.13 -18.59 4.92
N GLN A 154 17.62 -18.84 3.70
CA GLN A 154 18.48 -20.00 3.41
C GLN A 154 19.88 -19.85 4.01
N HIS A 155 20.39 -18.62 4.16
CA HIS A 155 21.65 -18.36 4.83
C HIS A 155 21.54 -18.47 6.35
N ASP A 156 20.38 -18.13 6.92
CA ASP A 156 20.11 -18.22 8.35
C ASP A 156 19.67 -19.63 8.80
N GLY A 157 19.57 -20.59 7.87
CA GLY A 157 19.08 -21.95 8.17
C GLY A 157 17.60 -22.00 8.56
N LEU A 158 16.83 -20.95 8.28
CA LEU A 158 15.40 -20.80 8.61
C LEU A 158 14.48 -21.15 7.43
N ALA A 159 15.00 -21.80 6.39
CA ALA A 159 14.20 -22.31 5.29
C ALA A 159 13.46 -23.58 5.73
N GLN A 160 12.17 -23.43 6.08
CA GLN A 160 11.21 -24.54 6.13
C GLN A 160 10.71 -24.90 4.73
#